data_AF-S7VV65-F1
#
_entry.id   AF-S7VV65-F1
#
_cell.length_a   1.000
_cell.length_b   1.000
_cell.length_c   1.000
_cell.angle_alpha   90.00
_cell.angle_beta   90.00
_cell.angle_gamma   90.00
#
_symmetry.space_group_name_H-M   'P 1'
#
loop_
_entity.id
_entity.type
_entity.pdbx_description
1 polymer ?
#
loop_
_entity_poly.entity_id
_entity_poly.type
_entity_poly.pdbx_seq_one_letter_code
_entity_poly.pdbx_strand_id
1 'polypeptide(L)' 'MSKNRCGWCVGDPLYEAYHDEEWGVPVYDDARLFEFLILETFQAGLSWITVLKKA' A
#
# COMPACT_ATOMS: atom_id res chain seq x y z
N MET A 1 -17.95 -2.65 -14.60
CA MET A 1 -17.95 -1.31 -13.97
C MET A 1 -16.52 -1.02 -13.54
N SER A 2 -15.95 0.13 -13.88
CA SER A 2 -14.66 0.53 -13.31
C SER A 2 -14.86 0.80 -11.82
N LYS A 3 -14.02 0.21 -10.96
CA LYS A 3 -14.02 0.54 -9.53
C LYS A 3 -13.65 2.03 -9.38
N ASN A 4 -14.41 2.78 -8.58
CA ASN A 4 -14.01 4.13 -8.19
C ASN A 4 -12.89 4.01 -7.16
N ARG A 5 -11.68 4.40 -7.55
CA ARG A 5 -10.49 4.34 -6.70
C ARG A 5 -10.01 5.73 -6.32
N CYS A 6 -9.23 5.83 -5.24
CA CYS A 6 -8.53 7.06 -4.94
C CYS A 6 -7.55 7.42 -6.07
N GLY A 7 -7.42 8.70 -6.40
CA GLY A 7 -6.63 9.14 -7.55
C GLY A 7 -5.14 8.79 -7.48
N TRP A 8 -4.61 8.53 -6.28
CA TRP A 8 -3.18 8.24 -6.07
C TRP A 8 -2.76 6.83 -6.52
N CYS A 9 -3.68 5.87 -6.64
CA CYS A 9 -3.34 4.49 -7.02
C CYS A 9 -3.56 4.17 -8.50
N VAL A 10 -4.26 5.03 -9.24
CA VAL A 10 -4.69 4.75 -10.62
C VAL A 10 -3.50 4.73 -11.57
N GLY A 11 -3.43 3.70 -12.41
CA GLY A 11 -2.46 3.61 -13.51
C GLY A 11 -1.25 2.69 -13.27
N ASP A 12 -1.06 2.16 -12.06
CA ASP A 12 -0.11 1.06 -11.79
C ASP A 12 -0.89 -0.12 -11.18
N PRO A 13 -0.97 -1.28 -11.85
CA PRO A 13 -1.76 -2.43 -11.38
C PRO A 13 -1.39 -2.90 -9.97
N LEU A 14 -0.13 -2.79 -9.57
CA LEU A 14 0.31 -3.15 -8.22
C LEU A 14 -0.29 -2.20 -7.18
N TYR A 15 -0.33 -0.91 -7.52
CA TYR A 15 -0.88 0.11 -6.65
C TYR A 15 -2.40 0.04 -6.55
N GLU A 16 -3.06 -0.30 -7.66
CA GLU A 16 -4.50 -0.58 -7.68
C GLU A 16 -4.87 -1.81 -6.84
N ALA A 17 -4.07 -2.89 -6.89
CA ALA A 17 -4.29 -4.08 -6.08
C ALA A 17 -4.07 -3.78 -4.59
N TYR A 18 -2.95 -3.14 -4.24
CA TYR A 18 -2.66 -2.72 -2.87
C TYR A 18 -3.79 -1.82 -2.31
N HIS A 19 -4.27 -0.86 -3.10
CA HIS A 19 -5.40 -0.01 -2.71
C HIS A 19 -6.67 -0.82 -2.47
N ASP A 20 -6.98 -1.76 -3.37
CA ASP A 20 -8.24 -2.50 -3.34
C ASP A 20 -8.31 -3.56 -2.25
N GLU A 21 -7.16 -4.13 -1.86
CA GLU A 21 -7.09 -5.35 -1.03
C GLU A 21 -6.43 -5.13 0.33
N GLU A 22 -5.55 -4.13 0.47
CA GLU A 22 -4.76 -3.93 1.69
C GLU A 22 -4.98 -2.55 2.32
N TRP A 23 -5.05 -1.49 1.51
CA TRP A 23 -5.10 -0.11 2.02
C TRP A 23 -6.42 0.20 2.72
N GLY A 24 -6.34 0.55 4.00
CA GLY A 24 -7.52 0.86 4.83
C GLY A 24 -8.31 -0.36 5.28
N VAL A 25 -7.85 -1.58 4.97
CA VAL A 25 -8.43 -2.83 5.50
C VAL A 25 -7.92 -3.02 6.94
N PRO A 26 -8.80 -3.23 7.94
CA PRO A 26 -8.37 -3.46 9.31
C PRO A 26 -7.49 -4.70 9.46
N VAL A 27 -6.35 -4.54 10.14
CA VAL A 27 -5.41 -5.63 10.46
C VAL A 27 -5.25 -5.71 11.97
N TYR A 28 -5.31 -6.93 12.50
CA TYR A 28 -5.20 -7.23 13.94
C TYR A 28 -4.04 -8.17 14.28
N ASP A 29 -3.24 -8.56 13.28
CA ASP A 29 -2.04 -9.36 13.47
C ASP A 29 -0.85 -8.45 13.79
N ASP A 30 -0.21 -8.67 14.94
CA ASP A 30 0.87 -7.81 15.45
C ASP A 30 2.10 -7.79 14.53
N ALA A 31 2.44 -8.94 13.92
CA ALA A 31 3.60 -9.04 13.04
C ALA A 31 3.37 -8.26 11.75
N ARG A 32 2.17 -8.36 11.17
CA ARG A 32 1.78 -7.60 9.98
C ARG A 32 1.68 -6.10 10.26
N LEU A 33 1.18 -5.71 11.44
CA LEU A 33 1.18 -4.30 11.86
C LEU A 33 2.61 -3.76 12.01
N PHE A 34 3.52 -4.53 12.61
CA PHE A 34 4.92 -4.15 12.71
C PHE A 34 5.58 -4.04 11.34
N GLU A 35 5.31 -4.97 10.42
CA GLU A 35 5.77 -4.90 9.03
C GLU A 35 5.36 -3.60 8.36
N PHE A 36 4.07 -3.24 8.40
CA PHE A 36 3.60 -1.98 7.81
C PHE A 36 4.24 -0.76 8.46
N LEU A 37 4.38 -0.75 9.80
CA LEU A 37 5.05 0.33 10.51
C LEU A 37 6.50 0.51 10.03
N ILE A 38 7.24 -0.58 9.82
CA ILE A 38 8.62 -0.51 9.32
C ILE A 38 8.66 -0.07 7.85
N LEU A 39 7.79 -0.59 6.99
CA LEU A 39 7.73 -0.21 5.57
C LEU A 39 7.46 1.29 5.39
N GLU A 40 6.59 1.88 6.22
CA GLU A 40 6.35 3.33 6.26
C GLU A 40 7.62 4.14 6.56
N THR A 41 8.51 3.64 7.43
CA THR A 41 9.79 4.32 7.68
C THR A 41 10.73 4.30 6.47
N PHE A 42 10.67 3.26 5.63
CA PHE A 42 11.46 3.19 4.41
C PHE A 42 10.96 4.12 3.30
N GLN A 43 9.75 4.69 3.45
CA GLN A 43 9.22 5.64 2.48
C GLN A 43 9.86 7.03 2.58
N ALA A 44 10.64 7.35 3.62
CA ALA A 44 11.20 8.69 3.81
C ALA A 44 11.98 9.19 2.58
N GLY A 45 11.41 10.17 1.86
CA GLY A 45 11.98 10.75 0.63
C GLY A 45 11.72 9.95 -0.67
N LEU A 46 10.89 8.90 -0.61
CA LEU A 46 10.51 8.04 -1.73
C LEU A 46 9.00 8.03 -1.95
N SER A 47 8.57 7.50 -3.11
CA SER A 47 7.16 7.17 -3.35
C SER A 47 6.82 5.82 -2.73
N TRP A 48 5.59 5.64 -2.24
CA TRP A 48 5.16 4.36 -1.65
C TRP A 48 5.21 3.19 -2.65
N ILE A 49 4.96 3.43 -3.94
CA ILE A 49 5.16 2.41 -4.99
C ILE A 49 6.60 1.89 -5.09
N THR A 50 7.61 2.69 -4.68
CA THR A 50 9.01 2.23 -4.63
C THR A 50 9.23 1.22 -3.50
N VAL A 51 8.57 1.42 -2.37
CA VAL A 51 8.58 0.49 -1.23
C VAL A 51 7.82 -0.78 -1.60
N LEU A 52 6.61 -0.67 -2.13
CA LEU A 52 5.77 -1.82 -2.52
C LEU A 52 6.44 -2.72 -3.57
N LYS A 53 7.25 -2.17 -4.48
CA LYS A 53 8.00 -2.98 -5.48
C LYS A 53 9.16 -3.77 -4.87
N LYS A 54 9.48 -3.56 -3.59
CA LYS A 54 10.61 -4.16 -2.88
C LYS A 54 10.19 -5.00 -1.66
N ALA A 55 8.97 -4.81 -1.16
CA ALA A 55 8.34 -5.68 -0.17
C ALA A 55 8.02 -7.05 -0.80
#